data_AF-A0AAV3YG20-F1
#
_entry.id   AF-A0AAV3YG20-F1
#
_cell.length_a   1.000
_cell.length_b   1.000
_cell.length_c   1.000
_cell.angle_alpha   90.00
_cell.angle_beta   90.00
_cell.angle_gamma   90.00
#
_symmetry.space_group_name_H-M   'P 1'
#
loop_
_entity.id
_entity.type
_entity.pdbx_description
1 polymer ?
#
loop_
_entity_poly.entity_id
_entity_poly.type
_entity_poly.pdbx_seq_one_letter_code
_entity_poly.pdbx_strand_id
1 'polypeptide(L)'
;SKIESEYSKNLSNLARSFKEKEQIGVLEATLNKLRRELEVMATAHTKAADFFSMQADVVDKFKKDQSVNKRGVEDALSKAQTAKFAQLAKTKQLERLYVRKCHEKEICEASLRDIYTSTTAQAKEIEKARVKATKAEEEAEKADNAYKGAVHVLEDCRVSWEHEMTAACNAIQQLDEERIIFLRQELWKAINADSQIALDIDESCEQVREILEKCDVISDIDAFIQSRGTGPVHPEPFLYQHFSKMIPSAAGDNDSGGSDDTSYSSFNPYSTSSEQSMEDHDNISTGRTKKHFPFSRGILTRKN
;
A
#
# COMPACT_ATOMS: atom_id res chain seq x y z
N SER A 1 2.07 1.17 -3.09
CA SER A 1 2.97 1.31 -4.25
C SER A 1 3.16 2.75 -4.72
N LYS A 2 2.17 3.42 -5.34
CA LYS A 2 2.37 4.82 -5.84
C LYS A 2 2.81 5.80 -4.75
N ILE A 3 2.16 5.75 -3.59
CA ILE A 3 2.50 6.58 -2.41
C ILE A 3 3.96 6.31 -1.99
N GLU A 4 4.34 5.05 -1.80
CA GLU A 4 5.72 4.65 -1.47
C GLU A 4 6.76 5.15 -2.48
N SER A 5 6.46 5.03 -3.79
CA SER A 5 7.35 5.50 -4.85
C SER A 5 7.54 7.02 -4.83
N GLU A 6 6.46 7.77 -4.59
CA GLU A 6 6.51 9.22 -4.46
C GLU A 6 7.28 9.64 -3.20
N TYR A 7 7.02 9.00 -2.07
CA TYR A 7 7.71 9.25 -0.82
C TYR A 7 9.22 8.99 -0.94
N SER A 8 9.60 7.85 -1.53
CA SER A 8 10.99 7.54 -1.85
C SER A 8 11.66 8.64 -2.69
N LYS A 9 11.01 9.11 -3.76
CA LYS A 9 11.57 10.17 -4.62
C LYS A 9 11.77 11.46 -3.84
N ASN A 10 10.81 11.82 -2.99
CA ASN A 10 10.89 13.01 -2.14
C ASN A 10 12.02 12.89 -1.10
N LEU A 11 12.23 11.71 -0.51
CA LEU A 11 13.37 11.45 0.37
C LEU A 11 14.71 11.58 -0.38
N SER A 12 14.83 11.02 -1.59
CA SER A 12 16.05 11.19 -2.41
C SER A 12 16.29 12.64 -2.82
N ASN A 13 15.25 13.43 -3.02
CA ASN A 13 15.38 14.88 -3.28
C ASN A 13 15.87 15.62 -2.03
N LEU A 14 15.32 15.27 -0.86
CA LEU A 14 15.72 15.83 0.42
C LEU A 14 17.17 15.50 0.75
N ALA A 15 17.62 14.25 0.55
CA ALA A 15 19.02 13.88 0.74
C ALA A 15 19.96 14.79 -0.07
N ARG A 16 19.60 15.11 -1.32
CA ARG A 16 20.38 15.98 -2.20
C ARG A 16 20.42 17.45 -1.76
N SER A 17 19.55 17.91 -0.86
CA SER A 17 19.62 19.28 -0.33
C SER A 17 20.71 19.45 0.74
N PHE A 18 21.19 18.38 1.36
CA PHE A 18 22.27 18.40 2.36
C PHE A 18 23.68 18.54 1.73
N LYS A 19 23.83 19.38 0.70
CA LYS A 19 25.14 19.69 0.11
C LYS A 19 25.86 20.72 0.97
N GLU A 20 26.47 20.29 2.05
CA GLU A 20 27.20 21.19 2.93
C GLU A 20 28.58 21.53 2.38
N LYS A 21 28.92 22.83 2.42
CA LYS A 21 30.23 23.36 2.02
C LYS A 21 31.00 23.99 3.18
N GLU A 22 30.38 24.12 4.35
CA GLU A 22 30.89 25.00 5.42
C GLU A 22 30.91 24.38 6.82
N GLN A 23 30.27 23.22 7.03
CA GLN A 23 30.32 22.54 8.33
C GLN A 23 31.67 21.83 8.51
N ILE A 24 32.14 21.76 9.76
CA ILE A 24 33.42 21.15 10.14
C ILE A 24 33.16 20.23 11.33
N GLY A 25 34.00 19.22 11.51
CA GLY A 25 34.01 18.39 12.72
C GLY A 25 32.90 17.33 12.74
N VAL A 26 32.41 17.02 13.93
CA VAL A 26 31.39 15.97 14.12
C VAL A 26 30.05 16.38 13.51
N LEU A 27 29.74 17.68 13.51
CA LEU A 27 28.53 18.19 12.87
C LEU A 27 28.52 17.90 11.36
N GLU A 28 29.63 18.13 10.66
CA GLU A 28 29.80 17.78 9.24
C GLU A 28 29.62 16.27 9.01
N ALA A 29 30.22 15.44 9.87
CA ALA A 29 30.11 13.99 9.79
C ALA A 29 28.65 13.53 10.00
N THR A 30 27.94 14.14 10.94
CA THR A 30 26.54 13.84 11.25
C THR A 30 25.63 14.19 10.08
N LEU A 31 25.81 15.36 9.45
CA LEU A 31 24.99 15.80 8.34
C LEU A 31 25.26 14.97 7.07
N ASN A 32 26.52 14.58 6.85
CA ASN A 32 26.88 13.62 5.81
C ASN A 32 26.27 12.24 6.06
N LYS A 33 26.18 11.79 7.32
CA LYS A 33 25.53 10.54 7.68
C LYS A 33 24.03 10.61 7.47
N LEU A 34 23.38 11.67 7.96
CA LEU A 34 21.95 11.92 7.73
C LEU A 34 21.61 11.89 6.24
N ARG A 35 22.43 12.53 5.39
CA ARG A 35 22.25 12.46 3.94
C ARG A 35 22.23 11.03 3.40
N ARG A 36 23.18 10.19 3.82
CA ARG A 36 23.27 8.79 3.38
C ARG A 36 22.10 7.97 3.92
N GLU A 37 21.71 8.16 5.18
CA GLU A 37 20.58 7.45 5.78
C GLU A 37 19.25 7.83 5.13
N LEU A 38 19.07 9.08 4.69
CA LEU A 38 17.91 9.46 3.87
C LEU A 38 17.87 8.72 2.52
N GLU A 39 19.02 8.42 1.91
CA GLU A 39 19.10 7.60 0.68
C GLU A 39 18.79 6.12 0.96
N VAL A 40 19.21 5.60 2.12
CA VAL A 40 18.87 4.23 2.59
C VAL A 40 17.37 4.11 2.84
N MET A 41 16.77 5.06 3.56
CA MET A 41 15.33 5.12 3.80
C MET A 41 14.55 5.21 2.47
N ALA A 42 14.99 6.05 1.53
CA ALA A 42 14.39 6.12 0.20
C ALA A 42 14.42 4.74 -0.50
N THR A 43 15.56 4.04 -0.41
CA THR A 43 15.70 2.70 -0.99
C THR A 43 14.74 1.69 -0.35
N ALA A 44 14.53 1.74 0.96
CA ALA A 44 13.55 0.90 1.65
C ALA A 44 12.12 1.15 1.12
N HIS A 45 11.72 2.41 0.98
CA HIS A 45 10.42 2.79 0.39
C HIS A 45 10.30 2.39 -1.10
N THR A 46 11.38 2.46 -1.88
CA THR A 46 11.38 1.93 -3.27
C THR A 46 11.08 0.43 -3.28
N LYS A 47 11.77 -0.36 -2.45
CA LYS A 47 11.54 -1.81 -2.35
C LYS A 47 10.09 -2.12 -1.94
N ALA A 48 9.55 -1.37 -0.99
CA ALA A 48 8.15 -1.49 -0.61
C ALA A 48 7.19 -1.15 -1.77
N ALA A 49 7.50 -0.10 -2.54
CA ALA A 49 6.71 0.27 -3.71
C ALA A 49 6.64 -0.85 -4.75
N ASP A 50 7.79 -1.49 -5.03
CA ASP A 50 7.93 -2.61 -5.95
C ASP A 50 7.18 -3.85 -5.44
N PHE A 51 7.35 -4.17 -4.15
CA PHE A 51 6.63 -5.26 -3.49
C PHE A 51 5.12 -5.10 -3.62
N PHE A 52 4.57 -3.93 -3.26
CA PHE A 52 3.14 -3.68 -3.36
C PHE A 52 2.63 -3.66 -4.81
N SER A 53 3.48 -3.30 -5.78
CA SER A 53 3.10 -3.39 -7.20
C SER A 53 2.98 -4.85 -7.64
N MET A 54 3.98 -5.68 -7.32
CA MET A 54 3.98 -7.11 -7.63
C MET A 54 2.82 -7.83 -6.93
N GLN A 55 2.54 -7.48 -5.68
CA GLN A 55 1.43 -8.04 -4.94
C GLN A 55 0.08 -7.70 -5.59
N ALA A 56 -0.09 -6.47 -6.09
CA ALA A 56 -1.30 -6.09 -6.83
C ALA A 56 -1.50 -6.95 -8.08
N ASP A 57 -0.43 -7.25 -8.82
CA ASP A 57 -0.48 -8.12 -10.00
C ASP A 57 -0.86 -9.56 -9.63
N VAL A 58 -0.33 -10.08 -8.51
CA VAL A 58 -0.67 -11.41 -7.98
C VAL A 58 -2.15 -11.50 -7.62
N VAL A 59 -2.69 -10.48 -6.94
CA VAL A 59 -4.12 -10.41 -6.58
C VAL A 59 -5.01 -10.28 -7.82
N ASP A 60 -4.62 -9.46 -8.80
CA ASP A 60 -5.40 -9.29 -10.03
C ASP A 60 -5.44 -10.56 -10.88
N LYS A 61 -4.31 -11.28 -10.97
CA LYS A 61 -4.26 -12.61 -11.60
C LYS A 61 -5.19 -13.59 -10.89
N PHE A 62 -5.09 -13.70 -9.57
CA PHE A 62 -5.95 -14.60 -8.79
C PHE A 62 -7.44 -14.29 -9.00
N LYS A 63 -7.82 -13.01 -9.01
CA LYS A 63 -9.19 -12.56 -9.28
C LYS A 63 -9.67 -12.99 -10.67
N LYS A 64 -8.83 -12.88 -11.69
CA LYS A 64 -9.16 -13.30 -13.06
C LYS A 64 -9.38 -14.82 -13.13
N ASP A 65 -8.48 -15.59 -12.54
CA ASP A 65 -8.57 -17.05 -12.51
C ASP A 65 -9.85 -17.52 -11.78
N GLN A 66 -10.14 -16.94 -10.62
CA GLN A 66 -11.38 -17.15 -9.86
C GLN A 66 -12.64 -16.84 -10.69
N SER A 67 -12.65 -15.72 -11.43
CA SER A 67 -13.77 -15.34 -12.28
C SER A 67 -14.01 -16.34 -13.41
N VAL A 68 -12.94 -16.89 -14.01
CA VAL A 68 -13.06 -17.87 -15.11
C VAL A 68 -13.60 -19.19 -14.56
N ASN A 69 -13.07 -19.67 -13.44
CA ASN A 69 -13.50 -20.92 -12.81
C ASN A 69 -14.96 -20.86 -12.37
N LYS A 70 -15.36 -19.77 -11.70
CA LYS A 70 -16.74 -19.54 -11.31
C LYS A 70 -17.69 -19.57 -12.51
N ARG A 71 -17.32 -18.89 -13.60
CA ARG A 71 -18.14 -18.86 -14.82
C ARG A 71 -18.31 -20.24 -15.43
N GLY A 72 -17.26 -21.06 -15.47
CA GLY A 72 -17.34 -22.44 -15.97
C GLY A 72 -18.36 -23.29 -15.20
N VAL A 73 -18.40 -23.13 -13.87
CA VAL A 73 -19.38 -23.79 -12.99
C VAL A 73 -20.80 -23.29 -13.27
N GLU A 74 -20.99 -21.97 -13.37
CA GLU A 74 -22.29 -21.36 -13.64
C GLU A 74 -22.85 -21.76 -15.02
N ASP A 75 -22.00 -21.83 -16.04
CA ASP A 75 -22.38 -22.21 -17.40
C ASP A 75 -22.85 -23.68 -17.47
N ALA A 76 -22.16 -24.59 -16.77
CA ALA A 76 -22.55 -26.01 -16.70
C ALA A 76 -23.93 -26.19 -16.02
N LEU A 77 -24.13 -25.55 -14.86
CA LEU A 77 -25.40 -25.59 -14.13
C LEU A 77 -26.54 -24.97 -14.95
N SER A 78 -26.30 -23.83 -15.60
CA SER A 78 -27.27 -23.14 -16.45
C SER A 78 -27.73 -24.01 -17.63
N LYS A 79 -26.80 -24.75 -18.26
CA LYS A 79 -27.12 -25.68 -19.34
C LYS A 79 -28.03 -26.82 -18.87
N ALA A 80 -27.70 -27.45 -17.75
CA ALA A 80 -28.53 -28.52 -17.16
C ALA A 80 -29.92 -28.00 -16.76
N GLN A 81 -29.98 -26.81 -16.17
CA GLN A 81 -31.23 -26.16 -15.77
C GLN A 81 -32.13 -25.86 -16.98
N THR A 82 -31.54 -25.33 -18.06
CA THR A 82 -32.25 -25.03 -19.30
C THR A 82 -32.81 -26.30 -19.94
N ALA A 83 -32.02 -27.38 -20.00
CA ALA A 83 -32.47 -28.67 -20.51
C ALA A 83 -33.66 -29.23 -19.70
N LYS A 84 -33.58 -29.20 -18.37
CA LYS A 84 -34.66 -29.64 -17.48
C LYS A 84 -35.95 -28.85 -17.71
N PHE A 85 -35.87 -27.52 -17.82
CA PHE A 85 -37.07 -26.69 -18.05
C PHE A 85 -37.68 -26.92 -19.43
N ALA A 86 -36.86 -27.04 -20.47
CA ALA A 86 -37.33 -27.36 -21.81
C ALA A 86 -38.06 -28.71 -21.84
N GLN A 87 -37.49 -29.73 -21.20
CA GLN A 87 -38.08 -31.05 -21.12
C GLN A 87 -39.36 -31.07 -20.27
N LEU A 88 -39.43 -30.28 -19.19
CA LEU A 88 -40.64 -30.13 -18.38
C LEU A 88 -41.80 -29.53 -19.21
N ALA A 89 -41.51 -28.50 -20.00
CA ALA A 89 -42.51 -27.87 -20.88
C ALA A 89 -43.06 -28.86 -21.92
N LYS A 90 -42.17 -29.63 -22.55
CA LYS A 90 -42.54 -30.70 -23.51
C LYS A 90 -43.38 -31.79 -22.85
N THR A 91 -42.99 -32.22 -21.64
CA THR A 91 -43.70 -33.27 -20.89
C THR A 91 -45.13 -32.84 -20.56
N LYS A 92 -45.32 -31.59 -20.08
CA LYS A 92 -46.66 -31.02 -19.84
C LYS A 92 -47.50 -30.89 -21.12
N GLN A 93 -46.88 -30.65 -22.27
CA GLN A 93 -47.60 -30.62 -23.54
C GLN A 93 -48.10 -32.02 -23.93
N LEU A 94 -47.27 -33.05 -23.76
CA LEU A 94 -47.62 -34.43 -24.06
C LEU A 94 -48.65 -34.99 -23.09
N GLU A 95 -48.58 -34.63 -21.80
CA GLU A 95 -49.61 -34.93 -20.81
C GLU A 95 -50.99 -34.43 -21.25
N ARG A 96 -51.09 -33.14 -21.64
CA ARG A 96 -52.34 -32.56 -22.15
C ARG A 96 -52.84 -33.23 -23.43
N LEU A 97 -51.93 -33.65 -24.31
CA LEU A 97 -52.28 -34.37 -25.53
C LEU A 97 -52.83 -35.77 -25.22
N TYR A 98 -52.16 -36.50 -24.33
CA TYR A 98 -52.60 -37.81 -23.85
C TYR A 98 -54.00 -37.75 -23.24
N VAL A 99 -54.24 -36.84 -22.30
CA VAL A 99 -55.56 -36.65 -21.68
C VAL A 99 -56.65 -36.37 -22.73
N ARG A 100 -56.35 -35.52 -23.71
CA ARG A 100 -57.28 -35.24 -24.82
C ARG A 100 -57.59 -36.49 -25.65
N LYS A 101 -56.57 -37.28 -25.99
CA LYS A 101 -56.74 -38.50 -26.78
C LYS A 101 -57.48 -39.61 -26.03
N CYS A 102 -57.29 -39.74 -24.73
CA CYS A 102 -58.12 -40.62 -23.89
C CYS A 102 -59.59 -40.20 -23.93
N HIS A 103 -59.87 -38.90 -23.81
CA HIS A 103 -61.24 -38.42 -23.87
C HIS A 103 -61.88 -38.64 -25.26
N GLU A 104 -61.14 -38.42 -26.35
CA GLU A 104 -61.58 -38.72 -27.72
C GLU A 104 -61.88 -40.22 -27.90
N LYS A 105 -61.05 -41.11 -27.32
CA LYS A 105 -61.29 -42.56 -27.29
C LYS A 105 -62.62 -42.89 -26.58
N GLU A 106 -62.83 -42.37 -25.38
CA GLU A 106 -64.05 -42.60 -24.60
C GLU A 106 -65.32 -42.17 -25.37
N ILE A 107 -65.28 -41.01 -26.04
CA ILE A 107 -66.38 -40.51 -26.86
C ILE A 107 -66.66 -41.46 -28.04
N CYS A 108 -65.63 -41.93 -28.73
CA CYS A 108 -65.79 -42.83 -29.87
C CYS A 108 -66.33 -44.21 -29.45
N GLU A 109 -65.88 -44.73 -28.30
CA GLU A 109 -66.37 -45.98 -27.73
C GLU A 109 -67.82 -45.88 -27.27
N ALA A 110 -68.20 -44.78 -26.61
CA ALA A 110 -69.59 -44.52 -26.24
C ALA A 110 -70.49 -44.45 -27.48
N SER A 111 -70.06 -43.70 -28.51
CA SER A 111 -70.80 -43.61 -29.78
C SER A 111 -70.94 -44.96 -30.49
N LEU A 112 -69.89 -45.80 -30.48
CA LEU A 112 -69.97 -47.16 -31.02
C LEU A 112 -70.98 -48.01 -30.23
N ARG A 113 -70.96 -47.93 -28.90
CA ARG A 113 -71.90 -48.65 -28.02
C ARG A 113 -73.35 -48.23 -28.32
N ASP A 114 -73.60 -46.93 -28.41
CA ASP A 114 -74.94 -46.40 -28.69
C ASP A 114 -75.47 -46.90 -30.06
N ILE A 115 -74.63 -46.83 -31.10
CA ILE A 115 -74.97 -47.35 -32.44
C ILE A 115 -75.22 -48.87 -32.39
N TYR A 116 -74.44 -49.62 -31.63
CA TYR A 116 -74.61 -51.07 -31.48
C TYR A 116 -75.93 -51.44 -30.79
N THR A 117 -76.40 -50.60 -29.85
CA THR A 117 -77.68 -50.80 -29.15
C THR A 117 -78.91 -50.29 -29.91
N SER A 118 -78.73 -49.57 -31.01
CA SER A 118 -79.82 -49.04 -31.82
C SER A 118 -80.50 -50.15 -32.64
N THR A 119 -81.83 -50.24 -32.56
CA THR A 119 -82.65 -51.21 -33.31
C THR A 119 -82.72 -50.93 -34.82
N THR A 120 -82.23 -49.77 -35.29
CA THR A 120 -82.22 -49.35 -36.70
C THR A 120 -80.83 -49.32 -37.34
N ALA A 121 -79.80 -49.72 -36.61
CA ALA A 121 -78.41 -49.60 -37.05
C ALA A 121 -78.11 -50.46 -38.29
N GLN A 122 -77.49 -49.85 -39.30
CA GLN A 122 -77.03 -50.57 -40.49
C GLN A 122 -75.61 -51.10 -40.28
N ALA A 123 -75.31 -52.30 -40.81
CA ALA A 123 -73.99 -52.93 -40.69
C ALA A 123 -72.82 -52.02 -41.12
N LYS A 124 -73.03 -51.18 -42.15
CA LYS A 124 -72.04 -50.22 -42.64
C LYS A 124 -71.76 -49.08 -41.65
N GLU A 125 -72.77 -48.66 -40.89
CA GLU A 125 -72.62 -47.62 -39.87
C GLU A 125 -71.88 -48.13 -38.63
N ILE A 126 -72.18 -49.37 -38.22
CA ILE A 126 -71.46 -50.07 -37.15
C ILE A 126 -69.98 -50.21 -37.51
N GLU A 127 -69.66 -50.65 -38.73
CA GLU A 127 -68.26 -50.81 -39.14
C GLU A 127 -67.53 -49.46 -39.20
N LYS A 128 -68.18 -48.39 -39.68
CA LYS A 128 -67.59 -47.05 -39.69
C LYS A 128 -67.31 -46.53 -38.27
N ALA A 129 -68.22 -46.75 -37.33
CA ALA A 129 -68.04 -46.38 -35.92
C ALA A 129 -66.92 -47.21 -35.27
N ARG A 130 -66.84 -48.51 -35.59
CA ARG A 130 -65.79 -49.41 -35.10
C ARG A 130 -64.41 -48.97 -35.56
N VAL A 131 -64.24 -48.68 -36.85
CA VAL A 131 -62.96 -48.16 -37.39
C VAL A 131 -62.54 -46.85 -36.71
N LYS A 132 -63.50 -45.95 -36.43
CA LYS A 132 -63.20 -44.71 -35.69
C LYS A 132 -62.77 -44.96 -34.26
N ALA A 133 -63.46 -45.85 -33.54
CA ALA A 133 -63.11 -46.21 -32.16
C ALA A 133 -61.72 -46.87 -32.09
N THR A 134 -61.42 -47.83 -32.98
CA THR A 134 -60.09 -48.45 -33.06
C THR A 134 -59.00 -47.44 -33.38
N LYS A 135 -59.24 -46.50 -34.31
CA LYS A 135 -58.27 -45.44 -34.60
C LYS A 135 -58.02 -44.52 -33.40
N ALA A 136 -59.07 -44.12 -32.70
CA ALA A 136 -58.95 -43.28 -31.50
C ALA A 136 -58.19 -44.01 -30.38
N GLU A 137 -58.40 -45.32 -30.24
CA GLU A 137 -57.64 -46.18 -29.32
C GLU A 137 -56.14 -46.21 -29.67
N GLU A 138 -55.78 -46.46 -30.94
CA GLU A 138 -54.37 -46.43 -31.38
C GLU A 138 -53.71 -45.06 -31.16
N GLU A 139 -54.44 -43.96 -31.38
CA GLU A 139 -53.94 -42.60 -31.16
C GLU A 139 -53.74 -42.29 -29.67
N ALA A 140 -54.64 -42.78 -28.80
CA ALA A 140 -54.49 -42.67 -27.35
C ALA A 140 -53.29 -43.47 -26.84
N GLU A 141 -53.08 -44.69 -27.34
CA GLU A 141 -51.92 -45.51 -26.99
C GLU A 141 -50.60 -44.87 -27.45
N LYS A 142 -50.56 -44.29 -28.66
CA LYS A 142 -49.39 -43.53 -29.14
C LYS A 142 -49.09 -42.32 -28.25
N ALA A 143 -50.13 -41.59 -27.83
CA ALA A 143 -49.97 -40.44 -26.95
C ALA A 143 -49.51 -40.84 -25.53
N ASP A 144 -50.01 -41.96 -25.00
CA ASP A 144 -49.60 -42.52 -23.71
C ASP A 144 -48.11 -42.91 -23.73
N ASN A 145 -47.68 -43.67 -24.75
CA ASN A 145 -46.28 -44.07 -24.90
C ASN A 145 -45.35 -42.86 -25.06
N ALA A 146 -45.77 -41.83 -25.81
CA ALA A 146 -45.01 -40.60 -25.95
C ALA A 146 -44.90 -39.82 -24.62
N TYR A 147 -46.00 -39.75 -23.84
CA TYR A 147 -46.01 -39.10 -22.53
C TYR A 147 -45.13 -39.85 -21.53
N LYS A 148 -45.28 -41.18 -21.41
CA LYS A 148 -44.42 -42.04 -20.56
C LYS A 148 -42.95 -41.86 -20.90
N GLY A 149 -42.58 -41.91 -22.18
CA GLY A 149 -41.22 -41.66 -22.64
C GLY A 149 -40.71 -40.27 -22.24
N ALA A 150 -41.54 -39.23 -22.35
CA ALA A 150 -41.16 -37.87 -21.95
C ALA A 150 -40.98 -37.72 -20.44
N VAL A 151 -41.78 -38.42 -19.62
CA VAL A 151 -41.62 -38.48 -18.16
C VAL A 151 -40.29 -39.12 -17.78
N HIS A 152 -39.89 -40.22 -18.43
CA HIS A 152 -38.59 -40.84 -18.19
C HIS A 152 -37.42 -39.89 -18.51
N VAL A 153 -37.44 -39.24 -19.68
CA VAL A 153 -36.40 -38.29 -20.07
C VAL A 153 -36.38 -37.05 -19.15
N LEU A 154 -37.54 -36.62 -18.64
CA LEU A 154 -37.62 -35.54 -17.65
C LEU A 154 -36.94 -35.93 -16.34
N GLU A 155 -37.12 -37.17 -15.88
CA GLU A 155 -36.45 -37.67 -14.69
C GLU A 155 -34.93 -37.71 -14.87
N ASP A 156 -34.44 -38.17 -16.03
CA ASP A 156 -33.01 -38.14 -16.37
C ASP A 156 -32.44 -36.72 -16.33
N CYS A 157 -33.17 -35.75 -16.89
CA CYS A 157 -32.80 -34.32 -16.84
C CYS A 157 -32.84 -33.76 -15.40
N ARG A 158 -33.77 -34.21 -14.56
CA ARG A 158 -33.87 -33.79 -13.15
C ARG A 158 -32.68 -34.31 -12.35
N VAL A 159 -32.36 -35.59 -12.48
CA VAL A 159 -31.20 -36.23 -11.82
C VAL A 159 -29.89 -35.58 -12.28
N SER A 160 -29.73 -35.35 -13.59
CA SER A 160 -28.56 -34.64 -14.12
C SER A 160 -28.43 -33.22 -13.54
N TRP A 161 -29.52 -32.46 -13.46
CA TRP A 161 -29.49 -31.13 -12.86
C TRP A 161 -29.18 -31.16 -11.35
N GLU A 162 -29.70 -32.13 -10.61
CA GLU A 162 -29.41 -32.29 -9.18
C GLU A 162 -27.93 -32.61 -8.93
N HIS A 163 -27.34 -33.46 -9.79
CA HIS A 163 -25.91 -33.73 -9.78
C HIS A 163 -25.09 -32.47 -10.03
N GLU A 164 -25.39 -31.74 -11.12
CA GLU A 164 -24.68 -30.49 -11.47
C GLU A 164 -24.85 -29.41 -10.40
N MET A 165 -26.03 -29.32 -9.76
CA MET A 165 -26.27 -28.38 -8.66
C MET A 165 -25.38 -28.70 -7.46
N THR A 166 -25.27 -29.97 -7.08
CA THR A 166 -24.42 -30.42 -5.98
C THR A 166 -22.94 -30.16 -6.31
N ALA A 167 -22.51 -30.50 -7.52
CA ALA A 167 -21.15 -30.23 -7.99
C ALA A 167 -20.83 -28.73 -7.99
N ALA A 168 -21.76 -27.90 -8.43
CA ALA A 168 -21.62 -26.45 -8.44
C ALA A 168 -21.49 -25.87 -7.03
N CYS A 169 -22.31 -26.32 -6.07
CA CYS A 169 -22.20 -25.89 -4.68
C CYS A 169 -20.82 -26.24 -4.09
N ASN A 170 -20.34 -27.46 -4.29
CA ASN A 170 -19.03 -27.89 -3.81
C ASN A 170 -17.89 -27.08 -4.45
N ALA A 171 -17.94 -26.87 -5.77
CA ALA A 171 -16.94 -26.09 -6.48
C ALA A 171 -16.92 -24.62 -6.03
N ILE A 172 -18.09 -24.00 -5.86
CA ILE A 172 -18.20 -22.61 -5.38
C ILE A 172 -17.68 -22.48 -3.95
N GLN A 173 -17.98 -23.45 -3.08
CA GLN A 173 -17.43 -23.48 -1.73
C GLN A 173 -15.90 -23.56 -1.77
N GLN A 174 -15.33 -24.48 -2.56
CA GLN A 174 -13.88 -24.61 -2.70
C GLN A 174 -13.24 -23.31 -3.21
N LEU A 175 -13.84 -22.66 -4.21
CA LEU A 175 -13.36 -21.36 -4.71
C LEU A 175 -13.36 -20.29 -3.61
N ASP A 176 -14.36 -20.27 -2.73
CA ASP A 176 -14.42 -19.30 -1.62
C ASP A 176 -13.41 -19.63 -0.51
N GLU A 177 -13.21 -20.91 -0.18
CA GLU A 177 -12.18 -21.36 0.74
C GLU A 177 -10.78 -20.94 0.25
N GLU A 178 -10.48 -21.20 -1.03
CA GLU A 178 -9.23 -20.77 -1.67
C GLU A 178 -9.09 -19.24 -1.64
N ARG A 179 -10.17 -18.48 -1.91
CA ARG A 179 -10.18 -17.02 -1.83
C ARG A 179 -9.83 -16.53 -0.42
N ILE A 180 -10.43 -17.11 0.61
CA ILE A 180 -10.18 -16.73 2.00
C ILE A 180 -8.73 -17.01 2.38
N ILE A 181 -8.22 -18.21 2.04
CA ILE A 181 -6.85 -18.62 2.34
C ILE A 181 -5.84 -17.68 1.65
N PHE A 182 -6.04 -17.45 0.34
CA PHE A 182 -5.19 -16.58 -0.45
C PHE A 182 -5.16 -15.15 0.09
N LEU A 183 -6.33 -14.52 0.29
CA LEU A 183 -6.39 -13.14 0.77
C LEU A 183 -5.78 -12.99 2.16
N ARG A 184 -5.99 -13.96 3.05
CA ARG A 184 -5.36 -13.96 4.38
C ARG A 184 -3.83 -13.97 4.27
N GLN A 185 -3.28 -14.82 3.40
CA GLN A 185 -1.83 -14.91 3.19
C GLN A 185 -1.25 -13.63 2.58
N GLU A 186 -1.92 -13.05 1.58
CA GLU A 186 -1.45 -11.83 0.93
C GLU A 186 -1.54 -10.61 1.85
N LEU A 187 -2.62 -10.48 2.63
CA LEU A 187 -2.72 -9.42 3.64
C LEU A 187 -1.63 -9.54 4.70
N TRP A 188 -1.33 -10.77 5.15
CA TRP A 188 -0.24 -11.01 6.10
C TRP A 188 1.12 -10.55 5.55
N LYS A 189 1.43 -10.90 4.30
CA LYS A 189 2.67 -10.44 3.63
C LYS A 189 2.70 -8.92 3.51
N ALA A 190 1.57 -8.29 3.15
CA ALA A 190 1.45 -6.84 2.99
C ALA A 190 1.78 -6.10 4.30
N ILE A 191 1.16 -6.52 5.40
CA ILE A 191 1.35 -5.89 6.72
C ILE A 191 2.77 -6.11 7.25
N ASN A 192 3.38 -7.28 6.99
CA ASN A 192 4.77 -7.51 7.37
C ASN A 192 5.75 -6.66 6.56
N ALA A 193 5.50 -6.48 5.26
CA ALA A 193 6.31 -5.59 4.43
C ALA A 193 6.24 -4.14 4.95
N ASP A 194 5.05 -3.67 5.33
CA ASP A 194 4.86 -2.36 5.94
C ASP A 194 5.60 -2.23 7.29
N SER A 195 5.49 -3.25 8.14
CA SER A 195 6.20 -3.30 9.43
C SER A 195 7.72 -3.29 9.25
N GLN A 196 8.25 -3.88 8.18
CA GLN A 196 9.69 -3.89 7.89
C GLN A 196 10.20 -2.47 7.59
N ILE A 197 9.42 -1.63 6.90
CA ILE A 197 9.79 -0.24 6.63
C ILE A 197 10.04 0.52 7.94
N ALA A 198 9.16 0.33 8.94
CA ALA A 198 9.33 0.99 10.23
C ALA A 198 10.64 0.58 10.94
N LEU A 199 11.04 -0.68 10.82
CA LEU A 199 12.32 -1.17 11.36
C LEU A 199 13.51 -0.58 10.61
N ASP A 200 13.47 -0.56 9.28
CA ASP A 200 14.53 0.00 8.44
C ASP A 200 14.73 1.50 8.73
N ILE A 201 13.63 2.26 8.92
CA ILE A 201 13.67 3.68 9.27
C ILE A 201 14.25 3.90 10.66
N ASP A 202 13.83 3.10 11.65
CA ASP A 202 14.34 3.20 13.01
C ASP A 202 15.86 2.96 13.05
N GLU A 203 16.34 1.92 12.35
CA GLU A 203 17.76 1.63 12.20
C GLU A 203 18.51 2.81 11.58
N SER A 204 18.02 3.36 10.47
CA SER A 204 18.63 4.55 9.85
C SER A 204 18.68 5.76 10.80
N CYS A 205 17.64 5.97 11.62
CA CYS A 205 17.65 7.04 12.61
C CYS A 205 18.68 6.81 13.72
N GLU A 206 18.83 5.57 14.20
CA GLU A 206 19.85 5.22 15.19
C GLU A 206 21.28 5.43 14.65
N GLN A 207 21.52 5.09 13.38
CA GLN A 207 22.84 5.31 12.77
C GLN A 207 23.24 6.80 12.69
N VAL A 208 22.27 7.73 12.61
CA VAL A 208 22.54 9.18 12.72
C VAL A 208 22.75 9.58 14.17
N ARG A 209 21.90 9.11 15.09
CA ARG A 209 22.00 9.41 16.53
C ARG A 209 23.37 9.03 17.09
N GLU A 210 23.90 7.87 16.74
CA GLU A 210 25.20 7.40 17.24
C GLU A 210 26.37 8.34 16.90
N ILE A 211 26.32 9.01 15.75
CA ILE A 211 27.35 10.01 15.39
C ILE A 211 27.08 11.32 16.13
N LEU A 212 25.83 11.75 16.17
CA LEU A 212 25.43 13.00 16.83
C LEU A 212 25.75 12.99 18.32
N GLU A 213 25.66 11.84 19.00
CA GLU A 213 26.06 11.68 20.40
C GLU A 213 27.53 12.01 20.67
N LYS A 214 28.38 11.99 19.64
CA LYS A 214 29.81 12.33 19.72
C LYS A 214 30.05 13.83 19.48
N CYS A 215 29.01 14.60 19.17
CA CYS A 215 29.12 16.02 18.86
C CYS A 215 29.38 16.83 20.13
N ASP A 216 30.56 17.43 20.20
CA ASP A 216 30.96 18.32 21.29
C ASP A 216 31.27 19.71 20.72
N VAL A 217 30.63 20.73 21.31
CA VAL A 217 30.70 22.11 20.80
C VAL A 217 32.12 22.66 20.90
N ILE A 218 32.85 22.36 21.99
CA ILE A 218 34.21 22.87 22.18
C ILE A 218 35.13 22.25 21.13
N SER A 219 35.05 20.93 20.96
CA SER A 219 35.84 20.19 19.99
C SER A 219 35.60 20.67 18.55
N ASP A 220 34.35 20.93 18.15
CA ASP A 220 34.03 21.43 16.81
C ASP A 220 34.50 22.88 16.60
N ILE A 221 34.43 23.74 17.62
CA ILE A 221 34.98 25.11 17.57
C ILE A 221 36.52 25.08 17.50
N ASP A 222 37.17 24.21 18.26
CA ASP A 222 38.61 24.03 18.19
C ASP A 222 39.03 23.54 16.81
N ALA A 223 38.29 22.58 16.22
CA ALA A 223 38.51 22.13 14.84
C ALA A 223 38.32 23.27 13.82
N PHE A 224 37.35 24.16 14.04
CA PHE A 224 37.17 25.36 13.22
C PHE A 224 38.34 26.34 13.34
N ILE A 225 38.77 26.68 14.56
CA ILE A 225 39.90 27.60 14.80
C ILE A 225 41.18 27.03 14.19
N GLN A 226 41.43 25.73 14.35
CA GLN A 226 42.60 25.06 13.77
C GLN A 226 42.58 25.07 12.24
N SER A 227 41.41 24.92 11.61
CA SER A 227 41.29 24.87 10.15
C SER A 227 41.19 26.24 9.47
N ARG A 228 40.68 27.27 10.16
CA ARG A 228 40.41 28.61 9.60
C ARG A 228 41.16 29.75 10.27
N GLY A 229 42.00 29.47 11.27
CA GLY A 229 42.74 30.50 12.01
C GLY A 229 43.70 31.30 11.13
N THR A 230 43.83 32.59 11.40
CA THR A 230 44.74 33.51 10.69
C THR A 230 46.15 33.57 11.31
N GLY A 231 46.43 32.68 12.26
CA GLY A 231 47.66 32.67 13.04
C GLY A 231 47.61 33.65 14.24
N PRO A 232 48.50 33.47 15.23
CA PRO A 232 48.52 34.26 16.46
C PRO A 232 49.28 35.60 16.33
N VAL A 233 49.91 35.85 15.17
CA VAL A 233 50.81 37.00 14.98
C VAL A 233 50.00 38.22 14.56
N HIS A 234 50.03 39.27 15.37
CA HIS A 234 49.43 40.56 15.04
C HIS A 234 50.41 41.40 14.20
N PRO A 235 49.91 42.17 13.21
CA PRO A 235 50.75 43.13 12.50
C PRO A 235 51.40 44.11 13.47
N GLU A 236 52.71 44.28 13.38
CA GLU A 236 53.42 45.23 14.23
C GLU A 236 53.03 46.68 13.89
N PRO A 237 52.91 47.57 14.89
CA PRO A 237 52.72 48.99 14.63
C PRO A 237 53.85 49.53 13.75
N PHE A 238 53.49 50.17 12.64
CA PHE A 238 54.49 50.82 11.80
C PHE A 238 54.96 52.11 12.47
N LEU A 239 56.17 52.10 13.02
CA LEU A 239 56.74 53.24 13.73
C LEU A 239 57.41 54.20 12.73
N TYR A 240 57.13 55.49 12.87
CA TYR A 240 57.83 56.54 12.12
C TYR A 240 59.33 56.50 12.43
N GLN A 241 60.14 56.35 11.40
CA GLN A 241 61.59 56.47 11.50
C GLN A 241 62.02 57.77 10.85
N HIS A 242 62.59 58.67 11.65
CA HIS A 242 63.13 59.93 11.15
C HIS A 242 64.35 59.67 10.24
N PHE A 243 64.42 60.36 9.11
CA PHE A 243 65.45 60.17 8.07
C PHE A 243 66.89 60.10 8.59
N SER A 244 67.23 60.92 9.58
CA SER A 244 68.57 60.97 10.21
C SER A 244 68.99 59.67 10.92
N LYS A 245 68.05 58.82 11.33
CA LYS A 245 68.33 57.50 11.95
C LYS A 245 68.37 56.36 10.92
N MET A 246 68.02 56.64 9.67
CA MET A 246 67.98 55.65 8.58
C MET A 246 69.28 55.63 7.75
N ILE A 247 70.14 56.64 7.92
CA ILE A 247 71.45 56.72 7.27
C ILE A 247 72.49 56.09 8.23
N PRO A 248 73.28 55.08 7.81
CA PRO A 248 74.41 54.61 8.62
C PRO A 248 75.35 55.78 8.89
N SER A 249 75.60 56.07 10.17
CA SER A 249 76.52 57.15 10.56
C SER A 249 77.92 56.85 10.03
N ALA A 250 78.26 57.43 8.89
CA ALA A 250 79.62 57.50 8.37
C ALA A 250 80.26 58.79 8.89
N ALA A 251 80.53 58.87 10.19
CA ALA A 251 81.49 59.80 10.80
C ALA A 251 81.53 59.59 12.32
N GLY A 252 82.50 58.81 12.78
CA GLY A 252 83.08 59.00 14.10
C GLY A 252 84.45 59.64 13.90
N ASP A 253 84.56 60.94 14.19
CA ASP A 253 85.49 61.37 15.24
C ASP A 253 85.26 62.84 15.62
N ASN A 254 84.98 63.00 16.91
CA ASN A 254 85.32 64.10 17.82
C ASN A 254 84.95 65.54 17.40
N ASP A 255 84.05 66.16 18.16
CA ASP A 255 84.42 66.88 19.39
C ASP A 255 83.41 68.00 19.73
N SER A 256 83.30 68.25 21.03
CA SER A 256 82.94 69.52 21.67
C SER A 256 81.48 70.01 21.70
N GLY A 257 81.03 70.28 22.93
CA GLY A 257 80.26 71.49 23.25
C GLY A 257 78.90 71.24 23.87
N GLY A 258 78.84 71.35 25.21
CA GLY A 258 77.61 71.23 25.97
C GLY A 258 76.67 72.45 25.90
N SER A 259 75.49 72.20 26.49
CA SER A 259 74.52 73.13 27.11
C SER A 259 73.94 74.25 26.23
N ASP A 260 72.65 74.21 25.93
CA ASP A 260 71.65 74.87 26.78
C ASP A 260 70.22 74.42 26.48
N ASP A 261 69.39 74.58 27.49
CA ASP A 261 67.97 74.24 27.61
C ASP A 261 67.09 75.19 26.77
N THR A 262 66.03 74.69 26.10
CA THR A 262 64.86 75.53 25.78
C THR A 262 63.62 74.70 25.49
N SER A 263 62.71 74.75 26.45
CA SER A 263 61.31 74.34 26.38
C SER A 263 60.53 75.01 25.23
N TYR A 264 59.66 74.25 24.56
CA TYR A 264 58.28 74.71 24.34
C TYR A 264 57.30 73.54 24.34
N SER A 265 56.35 73.64 25.26
CA SER A 265 55.28 72.69 25.55
C SER A 265 54.22 72.63 24.44
N SER A 266 53.51 71.50 24.35
CA SER A 266 52.05 71.55 24.57
C SER A 266 51.45 70.18 24.89
N PHE A 267 50.99 70.11 26.14
CA PHE A 267 49.75 69.51 26.62
C PHE A 267 49.45 68.03 26.36
N ASN A 268 49.69 67.25 27.41
CA ASN A 268 48.95 66.06 27.74
C ASN A 268 48.10 66.37 29.00
N PRO A 269 46.75 66.27 28.97
CA PRO A 269 45.94 66.33 30.16
C PRO A 269 45.88 64.94 30.83
N TYR A 270 46.94 64.59 31.55
CA TYR A 270 46.86 63.67 32.70
C TYR A 270 46.00 64.36 33.79
N SER A 271 45.24 63.75 34.69
CA SER A 271 45.18 62.38 35.17
C SER A 271 44.07 62.28 36.24
N THR A 272 43.49 61.08 36.35
CA THR A 272 43.10 60.34 37.59
C THR A 272 42.26 60.98 38.70
N SER A 273 41.23 60.26 39.14
CA SER A 273 40.84 59.97 40.54
C SER A 273 39.80 58.83 40.50
N SER A 274 40.10 57.59 40.90
CA SER A 274 39.99 56.98 42.25
C SER A 274 38.63 57.12 42.95
N GLU A 275 38.00 55.95 43.17
CA GLU A 275 37.17 55.52 44.32
C GLU A 275 35.71 56.00 44.56
N GLN A 276 34.83 54.99 44.65
CA GLN A 276 33.79 54.69 45.67
C GLN A 276 32.29 55.06 45.54
N SER A 277 31.47 54.06 45.96
CA SER A 277 30.03 54.00 46.41
C SER A 277 28.91 54.01 45.34
N MET A 278 28.06 52.97 45.22
CA MET A 278 26.84 52.60 46.01
C MET A 278 25.73 53.67 45.90
N GLU A 279 24.46 53.47 45.51
CA GLU A 279 23.51 52.34 45.60
C GLU A 279 22.28 52.52 44.64
N ASP A 280 21.66 51.38 44.30
CA ASP A 280 20.24 50.97 44.13
C ASP A 280 19.16 51.79 43.38
N HIS A 281 18.44 51.17 42.41
CA HIS A 281 17.20 50.40 42.68
C HIS A 281 16.53 49.73 41.43
N ASP A 282 15.84 48.60 41.70
CA ASP A 282 14.72 47.93 40.99
C ASP A 282 15.02 46.96 39.79
N ASN A 283 14.44 45.76 39.63
CA ASN A 283 13.55 44.90 40.43
C ASN A 283 13.39 43.51 39.74
N ILE A 284 13.15 42.45 40.52
CA ILE A 284 12.38 41.20 40.22
C ILE A 284 12.89 40.15 39.19
N SER A 285 13.27 39.00 39.77
CA SER A 285 12.75 37.63 39.51
C SER A 285 12.72 37.06 38.07
N THR A 286 13.44 35.96 37.84
CA THR A 286 12.84 34.61 37.85
C THR A 286 13.90 33.56 37.49
N GLY A 287 13.99 32.51 38.31
CA GLY A 287 14.84 31.36 38.06
C GLY A 287 14.38 30.54 36.86
N ARG A 288 15.33 29.90 36.17
CA ARG A 288 15.07 28.71 35.36
C ARG A 288 16.11 27.62 35.62
N THR A 289 15.68 26.75 36.53
CA THR A 289 15.96 25.31 36.62
C THR A 289 16.80 24.70 35.49
N LYS A 290 17.92 24.08 35.87
CA LYS A 290 18.50 22.94 35.15
C LYS A 290 17.43 21.84 35.07
N LYS A 291 16.81 21.64 33.91
CA LYS A 291 16.02 20.44 33.65
C LYS A 291 16.88 19.44 32.90
N HIS A 292 17.34 18.43 33.65
CA HIS A 292 17.68 17.14 33.08
C HIS A 292 16.46 16.63 32.29
N PHE A 293 16.64 16.33 31.01
CA PHE A 293 15.70 15.50 30.27
C PHE A 293 16.09 14.04 30.46
N PRO A 294 15.27 13.19 31.10
CA PRO A 294 15.45 11.76 31.02
C PRO A 294 14.81 11.28 29.71
N PHE A 295 15.62 10.76 28.79
CA PHE A 295 15.11 10.03 27.63
C PHE A 295 14.68 8.64 28.11
N SER A 296 13.38 8.44 28.30
CA SER A 296 12.80 7.15 28.66
C SER A 296 13.01 6.15 27.52
N ARG A 297 13.86 5.14 27.74
CA ARG A 297 13.93 3.93 26.90
C ARG A 297 12.65 3.12 27.10
N GLY A 298 11.72 3.21 26.15
CA GLY A 298 10.61 2.26 26.03
C GLY A 298 11.10 0.97 25.39
N ILE A 299 11.47 -0.02 26.21
CA ILE A 299 11.76 -1.38 25.75
C ILE A 299 10.41 -2.06 25.46
N LEU A 300 10.06 -2.24 24.18
CA LEU A 300 9.04 -3.21 23.78
C LEU A 300 9.67 -4.60 23.80
N THR A 301 9.52 -5.32 24.91
CA THR A 301 9.77 -6.77 24.95
C THR A 301 8.67 -7.48 24.17
N ARG A 302 9.01 -8.04 23.00
CA ARG A 302 8.24 -9.12 22.35
C ARG A 302 8.17 -10.31 23.31
N LYS A 303 6.96 -10.73 23.70
CA LYS A 303 6.72 -12.09 24.21
C LYS A 303 6.30 -12.97 23.03
N ASN A 304 6.87 -14.17 23.00
CA ASN A 304 6.61 -15.28 22.08
C ASN A 304 5.13 -15.64 21.97
#